data_AF-A0A850G0L3-F1
#
_entry.id   AF-A0A850G0L3-F1
#
_cell.length_a   1.000
_cell.length_b   1.000
_cell.length_c   1.000
_cell.angle_alpha   90.00
_cell.angle_beta   90.00
_cell.angle_gamma   90.00
#
_symmetry.space_group_name_H-M   'P 1'
#
loop_
_entity.id
_entity.type
_entity.pdbx_description
1 polymer ?
#
loop_
_entity_poly.entity_id
_entity_poly.type
_entity_poly.pdbx_seq_one_letter_code
_entity_poly.pdbx_strand_id
1 'polypeptide(L)'
;TFRGELNKLAYEQNIVDKSGEIYRFHAHAFRHTVGTRMINNGVPQHIVQKFLGHESPEMTSRYAHIFDETLKNEFTKFQEKLVTNNGDVLNLDDDSEVDDVELQWFKKNINAQVLPNGYCRLPVIAGGCPHANACLDCTHFCTSKQFLPQHEEQLERTEELLAIAK
;
A
#
# COMPACT_ATOMS: atom_id res chain seq x y z
N THR A 1 -18.03 10.69 -33.59
CA THR A 1 -18.21 9.50 -32.71
C THR A 1 -17.45 9.75 -31.41
N PHE A 2 -17.81 9.12 -30.29
CA PHE A 2 -17.12 9.31 -29.00
C PHE A 2 -15.59 9.24 -29.09
N ARG A 3 -15.07 8.22 -29.80
CA ARG A 3 -13.63 8.09 -30.09
C ARG A 3 -13.07 9.26 -30.90
N GLY A 4 -13.82 9.76 -31.88
CA GLY A 4 -13.42 10.90 -32.71
C GLY A 4 -13.27 12.18 -31.88
N GLU A 5 -14.26 12.49 -31.04
CA GLU A 5 -14.22 13.68 -30.17
C GLU A 5 -13.06 13.62 -29.16
N LEU A 6 -12.83 12.46 -28.55
CA LEU A 6 -11.70 12.27 -27.63
C LEU A 6 -10.34 12.49 -28.29
N ASN A 7 -10.17 11.98 -29.51
CA ASN A 7 -8.92 12.17 -30.23
C ASN A 7 -8.78 13.62 -30.72
N LYS A 8 -9.88 14.28 -31.12
CA LYS A 8 -9.87 15.72 -31.44
C LYS A 8 -9.41 16.54 -30.23
N LEU A 9 -9.95 16.24 -29.05
CA LEU A 9 -9.53 16.86 -27.78
C LEU A 9 -8.02 16.64 -27.53
N ALA A 10 -7.51 15.44 -27.80
CA ALA A 10 -6.08 15.14 -27.64
C ALA A 10 -5.20 16.07 -28.49
N TYR A 11 -5.60 16.30 -29.75
CA TYR A 11 -4.91 17.24 -30.65
C TYR A 11 -5.03 18.69 -30.18
N GLU A 12 -6.25 19.13 -29.84
CA GLU A 12 -6.52 20.52 -29.46
C GLU A 12 -5.84 20.94 -28.15
N GLN A 13 -5.73 20.01 -27.20
CA GLN A 13 -5.13 20.26 -25.88
C GLN A 13 -3.70 19.75 -25.76
N ASN A 14 -3.10 19.30 -26.87
CA ASN A 14 -1.74 18.75 -26.91
C ASN A 14 -1.51 17.66 -25.84
N ILE A 15 -2.46 16.75 -25.71
CA ILE A 15 -2.34 15.59 -24.80
C ILE A 15 -1.40 14.60 -25.48
N VAL A 16 -0.21 14.43 -24.91
CA VAL A 16 0.84 13.59 -25.45
C VAL A 16 1.12 12.36 -24.59
N ASP A 17 1.70 11.34 -25.20
CA ASP A 17 2.23 10.18 -24.51
C ASP A 17 3.65 10.42 -23.96
N LYS A 18 4.28 9.35 -23.43
CA LYS A 18 5.62 9.41 -22.84
C LYS A 18 6.72 9.70 -23.87
N SER A 19 6.47 9.48 -25.15
CA SER A 19 7.38 9.79 -26.27
C SER A 19 7.19 11.21 -26.80
N GLY A 20 6.17 11.94 -26.32
CA GLY A 20 5.84 13.28 -26.80
C GLY A 20 4.95 13.29 -28.06
N GLU A 21 4.42 12.13 -28.48
CA GLU A 21 3.47 12.06 -29.60
C GLU A 21 2.03 12.25 -29.11
N ILE A 22 1.13 12.78 -29.97
CA ILE A 22 -0.28 12.98 -29.60
C ILE A 22 -0.92 11.66 -29.20
N TYR A 23 -1.47 11.63 -27.98
CA TYR A 23 -2.05 10.43 -27.42
C TYR A 23 -3.33 10.02 -28.16
N ARG A 24 -3.38 8.76 -28.60
CA ARG A 24 -4.54 8.20 -29.27
C ARG A 24 -5.46 7.47 -28.29
N PHE A 25 -6.61 8.06 -27.99
CA PHE A 25 -7.59 7.47 -27.08
C PHE A 25 -8.33 6.28 -27.70
N HIS A 26 -8.41 5.20 -26.93
CA HIS A 26 -9.22 4.02 -27.21
C HIS A 26 -10.29 3.86 -26.12
N ALA A 27 -11.56 3.73 -26.51
CA ALA A 27 -12.67 3.59 -25.56
C ALA A 27 -12.48 2.39 -24.60
N HIS A 28 -11.90 1.29 -25.09
CA HIS A 28 -11.62 0.10 -24.29
C HIS A 28 -10.53 0.32 -23.22
N ALA A 29 -9.64 1.30 -23.40
CA ALA A 29 -8.61 1.62 -22.42
C ALA A 29 -9.22 2.10 -21.09
N PHE A 30 -10.30 2.90 -21.14
CA PHE A 30 -11.01 3.32 -19.94
C PHE A 30 -11.60 2.14 -19.17
N ARG A 31 -12.15 1.16 -19.88
CA ARG A 31 -12.67 -0.08 -19.26
C ARG A 31 -11.56 -0.84 -18.55
N HIS A 32 -10.38 -0.95 -19.16
CA HIS A 32 -9.22 -1.54 -18.49
C HIS A 32 -8.80 -0.75 -17.25
N THR A 33 -8.74 0.59 -17.33
CA THR A 33 -8.41 1.43 -16.17
C THR A 33 -9.36 1.20 -15.00
N VAL A 34 -10.66 1.08 -15.25
CA VAL A 34 -11.65 0.79 -14.20
C VAL A 34 -11.44 -0.61 -13.62
N GLY A 35 -11.28 -1.64 -14.46
CA GLY A 35 -11.05 -3.01 -14.00
C GLY A 35 -9.78 -3.15 -13.16
N THR A 36 -8.67 -2.59 -13.61
CA THR A 36 -7.40 -2.56 -12.87
C THR A 36 -7.56 -1.86 -11.53
N ARG A 37 -8.20 -0.69 -11.47
CA ARG A 37 -8.41 0.04 -10.20
C ARG A 37 -9.26 -0.75 -9.20
N MET A 38 -10.30 -1.43 -9.67
CA MET A 38 -11.13 -2.25 -8.80
C MET A 38 -10.32 -3.38 -8.16
N ILE A 39 -9.55 -4.13 -8.94
CA ILE A 39 -8.71 -5.21 -8.39
C ILE A 39 -7.63 -4.63 -7.47
N ASN A 40 -6.97 -3.53 -7.85
CA ASN A 40 -5.94 -2.89 -7.02
C ASN A 40 -6.47 -2.38 -5.68
N ASN A 41 -7.76 -2.05 -5.61
CA ASN A 41 -8.43 -1.65 -4.36
C ASN A 41 -9.03 -2.85 -3.61
N GLY A 42 -8.69 -4.09 -3.98
CA GLY A 42 -9.13 -5.31 -3.29
C GLY A 42 -10.55 -5.75 -3.60
N VAL A 43 -11.20 -5.23 -4.66
CA VAL A 43 -12.51 -5.71 -5.08
C VAL A 43 -12.37 -7.14 -5.59
N PRO A 44 -13.17 -8.12 -5.08
CA PRO A 44 -13.03 -9.51 -5.50
C PRO A 44 -13.23 -9.69 -7.01
N GLN A 45 -12.40 -10.55 -7.61
CA GLN A 45 -12.37 -10.74 -9.07
C GLN A 45 -13.74 -11.08 -9.67
N HIS A 46 -14.53 -11.94 -9.02
CA HIS A 46 -15.87 -12.31 -9.50
C HIS A 46 -16.87 -11.14 -9.48
N ILE A 47 -16.67 -10.14 -8.62
CA ILE A 47 -17.46 -8.90 -8.60
C ILE A 47 -17.05 -8.00 -9.78
N VAL A 48 -15.74 -7.85 -10.02
CA VAL A 48 -15.21 -7.09 -11.16
C VAL A 48 -15.66 -7.72 -12.49
N GLN A 49 -15.69 -9.05 -12.58
CA GLN A 49 -16.19 -9.77 -13.74
C GLN A 49 -17.65 -9.42 -14.03
N LYS A 50 -18.53 -9.47 -13.01
CA LYS A 50 -19.94 -9.10 -13.14
C LYS A 50 -20.13 -7.63 -13.49
N PHE A 51 -19.37 -6.74 -12.84
CA PHE A 51 -19.43 -5.30 -13.07
C PHE A 51 -19.07 -4.93 -14.50
N LEU A 52 -18.02 -5.55 -15.04
CA LEU A 52 -17.60 -5.32 -16.42
C LEU A 52 -18.52 -6.07 -17.40
N GLY A 53 -19.22 -7.13 -16.98
CA GLY A 53 -20.01 -7.98 -17.88
C GLY A 53 -19.12 -8.88 -18.72
N HIS A 54 -18.10 -9.49 -18.09
CA HIS A 54 -17.23 -10.46 -18.73
C HIS A 54 -17.86 -11.85 -18.74
N GLU A 55 -17.97 -12.43 -19.93
CA GLU A 55 -18.49 -13.78 -20.14
C GLU A 55 -17.62 -14.86 -19.51
N SER A 56 -16.30 -14.62 -19.40
CA SER A 56 -15.36 -15.60 -18.87
C SER A 56 -14.47 -15.00 -17.75
N PRO A 57 -14.08 -15.80 -16.74
CA PRO A 57 -13.15 -15.35 -15.70
C PRO A 57 -11.78 -14.92 -16.24
N GLU A 58 -11.32 -15.56 -17.32
CA GLU A 58 -10.00 -15.32 -17.95
C GLU A 58 -9.86 -13.86 -18.42
N MET A 59 -10.94 -13.25 -18.93
CA MET A 59 -10.95 -11.83 -19.31
C MET A 59 -10.68 -10.92 -18.11
N THR A 60 -11.09 -11.33 -16.91
CA THR A 60 -10.87 -10.58 -15.66
C THR A 60 -9.53 -10.92 -15.03
N SER A 61 -9.03 -12.15 -15.20
CA SER A 61 -7.72 -12.59 -14.69
C SER A 61 -6.56 -11.75 -15.21
N ARG A 62 -6.72 -11.10 -16.38
CA ARG A 62 -5.75 -10.14 -16.91
C ARG A 62 -5.44 -9.00 -15.91
N TYR A 63 -6.38 -8.63 -15.05
CA TYR A 63 -6.17 -7.62 -14.01
C TYR A 63 -5.47 -8.18 -12.77
N ALA A 64 -5.55 -9.49 -12.49
CA ALA A 64 -4.90 -10.12 -11.35
C ALA A 64 -3.36 -10.02 -11.44
N HIS A 65 -2.79 -10.23 -12.63
CA HIS A 65 -1.35 -10.03 -12.84
C HIS A 65 -0.88 -8.60 -12.54
N ILE A 66 -1.70 -7.59 -12.85
CA ILE A 66 -1.38 -6.19 -12.55
C ILE A 66 -1.46 -5.92 -11.05
N PHE A 67 -2.38 -6.58 -10.35
CA PHE A 67 -2.47 -6.53 -8.89
C PHE A 67 -1.24 -7.12 -8.24
N ASP A 68 -0.77 -8.28 -8.68
CA ASP A 68 0.44 -8.91 -8.15
C ASP A 68 1.66 -8.00 -8.30
N GLU A 69 1.83 -7.36 -9.48
CA GLU A 69 2.91 -6.40 -9.73
C GLU A 69 2.77 -5.15 -8.85
N THR A 70 1.56 -4.62 -8.69
CA THR A 70 1.28 -3.47 -7.83
C THR A 70 1.58 -3.80 -6.36
N LEU A 71 1.16 -4.98 -5.89
CA LEU A 71 1.38 -5.47 -4.53
C LEU A 71 2.87 -5.72 -4.24
N LYS A 72 3.63 -6.20 -5.23
CA LYS A 72 5.09 -6.29 -5.15
C LYS A 72 5.71 -4.89 -5.01
N ASN A 73 5.37 -3.97 -5.91
CA ASN A 73 5.89 -2.60 -5.89
C ASN A 73 5.56 -1.84 -4.60
N GLU A 74 4.32 -1.91 -4.11
CA GLU A 74 3.92 -1.26 -2.85
C GLU A 74 4.61 -1.88 -1.64
N PHE A 75 4.84 -3.20 -1.64
CA PHE A 75 5.62 -3.83 -0.59
C PHE A 75 7.11 -3.46 -0.64
N THR A 76 7.70 -3.36 -1.84
CA THR A 76 9.08 -2.90 -1.98
C THR A 76 9.23 -1.44 -1.52
N LYS A 77 8.22 -0.60 -1.73
CA LYS A 77 8.18 0.75 -1.12
C LYS A 77 8.00 0.69 0.39
N PHE A 78 7.23 -0.27 0.90
CA PHE A 78 7.00 -0.48 2.34
C PHE A 78 8.17 -1.19 3.05
N GLN A 79 9.15 -1.73 2.32
CA GLN A 79 10.45 -2.18 2.86
C GLN A 79 11.31 -0.97 3.32
N GLU A 80 10.72 -0.05 4.08
CA GLU A 80 11.49 0.77 4.98
C GLU A 80 12.03 -0.12 6.10
N LYS A 81 13.29 0.08 6.48
CA LYS A 81 13.89 -0.59 7.63
C LYS A 81 13.09 -0.23 8.88
N LEU A 82 12.23 -1.13 9.31
CA LEU A 82 11.49 -0.99 10.56
C LEU A 82 12.45 -1.25 11.71
N VAL A 83 12.41 -0.40 12.72
CA VAL A 83 13.24 -0.50 13.92
C VAL A 83 12.33 -0.78 15.11
N THR A 84 12.68 -1.76 15.94
CA THR A 84 11.99 -2.05 17.21
C THR A 84 12.24 -0.94 18.22
N ASN A 85 11.48 -0.90 19.31
CA ASN A 85 11.77 -0.05 20.45
C ASN A 85 13.18 -0.27 21.05
N ASN A 86 13.77 -1.44 20.85
CA ASN A 86 15.12 -1.77 21.32
C ASN A 86 16.24 -1.39 20.33
N GLY A 87 15.90 -0.89 19.14
CA GLY A 87 16.88 -0.52 18.11
C GLY A 87 17.19 -1.64 17.11
N ASP A 88 16.51 -2.79 17.18
CA ASP A 88 16.72 -3.89 16.23
C ASP A 88 16.06 -3.59 14.88
N VAL A 89 16.80 -3.78 13.80
CA VAL A 89 16.29 -3.64 12.43
C VAL A 89 15.57 -4.93 12.03
N LEU A 90 14.29 -4.82 11.67
CA LEU A 90 13.52 -5.92 11.09
C LEU A 90 13.84 -6.05 9.60
N ASN A 91 14.46 -7.16 9.22
CA ASN A 91 14.58 -7.56 7.82
C ASN A 91 13.38 -8.43 7.46
N LEU A 92 12.50 -7.93 6.60
CA LEU A 92 11.34 -8.67 6.09
C LEU A 92 11.70 -9.61 4.93
N ASP A 93 12.99 -9.72 4.61
CA ASP A 93 13.54 -10.33 3.40
C ASP A 93 14.03 -11.77 3.60
N ASP A 94 13.78 -12.39 4.76
CA ASP A 94 14.22 -13.78 4.98
C ASP A 94 13.33 -14.76 4.18
N ASP A 95 13.80 -14.98 2.95
CA ASP A 95 13.42 -15.94 1.92
C ASP A 95 13.55 -17.38 2.45
N SER A 96 12.52 -17.86 3.15
CA SER A 96 12.18 -19.28 2.98
C SER A 96 11.22 -19.40 1.80
N GLU A 97 11.70 -20.03 0.71
CA GLU A 97 10.91 -20.35 -0.48
C GLU A 97 9.59 -21.02 -0.08
N VAL A 98 8.48 -20.33 -0.31
CA VAL A 98 7.16 -20.97 -0.30
C VAL A 98 6.41 -20.51 -1.54
N ASP A 99 6.19 -21.45 -2.44
CA ASP A 99 5.49 -21.30 -3.73
C ASP A 99 3.96 -21.19 -3.54
N ASP A 100 3.52 -20.64 -2.41
CA ASP A 100 2.11 -20.52 -2.04
C ASP A 100 1.72 -19.05 -1.88
N VAL A 101 0.92 -18.58 -2.83
CA VAL A 101 0.37 -17.21 -2.92
C VAL A 101 -0.43 -16.84 -1.66
N GLU A 102 -0.93 -17.84 -0.92
CA GLU A 102 -1.67 -17.65 0.34
C GLU A 102 -0.75 -17.32 1.53
N LEU A 103 0.50 -17.79 1.53
CA LEU A 103 1.46 -17.54 2.61
C LEU A 103 2.17 -16.18 2.49
N GLN A 104 2.33 -15.64 1.27
CA GLN A 104 2.76 -14.24 1.06
C GLN A 104 1.67 -13.23 1.43
N TRP A 105 0.39 -13.57 1.23
CA TRP A 105 -0.74 -12.81 1.77
C TRP A 105 -0.70 -12.78 3.31
N PHE A 106 -0.29 -13.88 3.94
CA PHE A 106 -0.20 -14.06 5.40
C PHE A 106 0.93 -13.27 6.08
N LYS A 107 2.10 -13.12 5.43
CA LYS A 107 3.23 -12.32 5.97
C LYS A 107 3.05 -10.81 5.76
N LYS A 108 2.32 -10.39 4.71
CA LYS A 108 2.05 -8.97 4.38
C LYS A 108 0.77 -8.38 4.96
N ASN A 109 -0.14 -9.19 5.51
CA ASN A 109 -1.22 -8.69 6.37
C ASN A 109 -0.69 -8.27 7.77
N ILE A 110 0.46 -7.59 7.77
CA ILE A 110 0.90 -6.64 8.78
C ILE A 110 -0.28 -5.71 9.01
N ASN A 111 -1.09 -6.05 10.00
CA ASN A 111 -1.95 -5.09 10.67
C ASN A 111 -1.07 -4.24 11.58
N ALA A 112 -0.05 -3.60 11.00
CA ALA A 112 0.61 -2.47 11.61
C ALA A 112 -0.48 -1.43 11.81
N GLN A 113 -1.14 -1.47 12.96
CA GLN A 113 -2.07 -0.40 13.31
C GLN A 113 -1.21 0.86 13.37
N VAL A 114 -1.56 1.85 12.56
CA VAL A 114 -0.82 3.09 12.47
C VAL A 114 -0.96 3.81 13.82
N LEU A 115 0.19 4.15 14.40
CA LEU A 115 0.29 4.94 15.60
C LEU A 115 0.79 6.34 15.24
N PRO A 116 0.62 7.35 16.11
CA PRO A 116 1.11 8.70 15.86
C PRO A 116 2.63 8.79 15.59
N ASN A 117 3.40 7.84 16.11
CA ASN A 117 4.87 7.82 16.04
C ASN A 117 5.44 6.48 15.52
N GLY A 118 4.62 5.64 14.88
CA GLY A 118 5.09 4.38 14.32
C GLY A 118 3.96 3.40 14.03
N TYR A 119 4.21 2.14 14.33
CA TYR A 119 3.39 1.02 13.94
C TYR A 119 3.28 -0.01 15.07
N CYS A 120 2.10 -0.61 15.22
CA CYS A 120 1.88 -1.72 16.13
C CYS A 120 1.85 -3.06 15.37
N ARG A 121 2.84 -3.93 15.57
CA ARG A 121 2.92 -5.26 14.94
C ARG A 121 1.98 -6.30 15.58
N LEU A 122 1.09 -5.92 16.48
CA LEU A 122 0.13 -6.84 17.08
C LEU A 122 -0.85 -7.32 16.00
N PRO A 123 -0.96 -8.62 15.72
CA PRO A 123 -1.90 -9.11 14.71
C PRO A 123 -3.34 -8.75 15.08
N VAL A 124 -4.15 -8.26 14.13
CA VAL A 124 -5.57 -7.91 14.40
C VAL A 124 -6.41 -9.10 14.86
N ILE A 125 -5.99 -10.33 14.53
CA ILE A 125 -6.61 -11.57 15.02
C ILE A 125 -6.45 -11.72 16.54
N ALA A 126 -5.42 -11.12 17.13
CA ALA A 126 -5.20 -11.13 18.59
C ALA A 126 -6.17 -10.24 19.37
N GLY A 127 -7.03 -9.47 18.69
CA GLY A 127 -8.01 -8.58 19.31
C GLY A 127 -7.47 -7.18 19.60
N GLY A 128 -8.22 -6.40 20.40
CA GLY A 128 -7.82 -5.04 20.80
C GLY A 128 -6.60 -5.04 21.72
N CYS A 129 -5.80 -3.97 21.67
CA CYS A 129 -4.61 -3.84 22.51
C CYS A 129 -5.00 -3.87 24.01
N PRO A 130 -4.35 -4.72 24.84
CA PRO A 130 -4.59 -4.76 26.28
C PRO A 130 -3.93 -3.59 27.03
N HIS A 131 -3.06 -2.81 26.36
CA HIS A 131 -2.32 -1.70 26.94
C HIS A 131 -2.82 -0.36 26.39
N ALA A 132 -3.07 0.61 27.27
CA ALA A 132 -3.28 2.00 26.91
C ALA A 132 -1.94 2.76 26.99
N ASN A 133 -1.56 3.48 25.94
CA ASN A 133 -0.42 4.42 25.90
C ASN A 133 0.99 3.84 26.17
N ALA A 134 1.18 2.52 26.14
CA ALA A 134 2.48 1.89 26.40
C ALA A 134 3.34 1.67 25.14
N CYS A 135 2.98 2.30 24.00
CA CYS A 135 3.53 1.95 22.70
C CYS A 135 5.05 2.10 22.61
N LEU A 136 5.63 3.18 23.14
CA LEU A 136 7.07 3.42 23.09
C LEU A 136 7.90 2.32 23.76
N ASP A 137 7.33 1.69 24.79
CA ASP A 137 7.99 0.63 25.57
C ASP A 137 7.46 -0.77 25.19
N CYS A 138 6.55 -0.85 24.22
CA CYS A 138 5.87 -2.08 23.84
C CYS A 138 6.74 -2.91 22.89
N THR A 139 6.81 -4.22 23.14
CA THR A 139 7.50 -5.17 22.26
C THR A 139 6.86 -5.30 20.88
N HIS A 140 5.59 -4.90 20.72
CA HIS A 140 4.92 -4.88 19.43
C HIS A 140 5.19 -3.60 18.63
N PHE A 141 5.79 -2.58 19.23
CA PHE A 141 6.08 -1.33 18.54
C PHE A 141 7.25 -1.46 17.58
N CYS A 142 7.06 -0.92 16.38
CA CYS A 142 8.14 -0.51 15.52
C CYS A 142 7.92 0.90 15.00
N THR A 143 8.99 1.49 14.52
CA THR A 143 8.96 2.75 13.81
C THR A 143 9.85 2.69 12.58
N SER A 144 9.80 3.72 11.75
CA SER A 144 10.66 3.88 10.57
C SER A 144 11.20 5.30 10.51
N LYS A 145 12.07 5.56 9.53
CA LYS A 145 12.62 6.91 9.30
C LYS A 145 11.53 7.95 9.03
N GLN A 146 10.35 7.56 8.58
CA GLN A 146 9.21 8.47 8.36
C GLN A 146 8.75 9.16 9.64
N PHE A 147 8.90 8.52 10.79
CA PHE A 147 8.46 9.05 12.09
C PHE A 147 9.57 9.74 12.87
N LEU A 148 10.74 9.92 12.26
CA LEU A 148 11.88 10.56 12.92
C LEU A 148 11.53 11.97 13.44
N PRO A 149 10.84 12.86 12.68
CA PRO A 149 10.45 14.17 13.19
C PRO A 149 9.57 14.09 14.45
N GLN A 150 8.64 13.13 14.49
CA GLN A 150 7.75 12.91 15.63
C GLN A 150 8.51 12.42 16.86
N HIS A 151 9.54 11.59 16.68
CA HIS A 151 10.40 11.16 17.79
C HIS A 151 11.29 12.29 18.30
N GLU A 152 11.81 13.14 17.42
CA GLU A 152 12.57 14.34 17.79
C GLU A 152 11.72 15.32 18.61
N GLU A 153 10.49 15.61 18.17
CA GLU A 153 9.53 16.45 18.90
C GLU A 153 9.17 15.84 20.27
N GLN A 154 8.94 14.52 20.33
CA GLN A 154 8.66 13.82 21.58
C GLN A 154 9.82 13.89 22.57
N LEU A 155 11.06 13.79 22.07
CA LEU A 155 12.26 13.91 22.89
C LEU A 155 12.38 15.31 23.48
N GLU A 156 12.29 16.35 22.65
CA GLU A 156 12.37 17.76 23.08
C GLU A 156 11.35 18.05 24.19
N ARG A 157 10.08 17.71 23.95
CA ARG A 157 9.02 17.91 24.95
C ARG A 157 9.25 17.15 26.25
N THR A 158 9.82 15.94 26.17
CA THR A 158 10.11 15.14 27.37
C THR A 158 11.26 15.74 28.18
N GLU A 159 12.29 16.26 27.51
CA GLU A 159 13.41 16.95 28.16
C GLU A 159 12.96 18.22 28.87
N GLU A 160 12.07 19.02 28.26
CA GLU A 160 11.46 20.19 28.89
C GLU A 160 10.71 19.84 30.18
N LEU A 161 9.88 18.78 30.14
CA LEU A 161 9.14 18.32 31.31
C LEU A 161 10.06 17.84 32.43
N LEU A 162 11.14 17.12 32.10
CA LEU A 162 12.14 16.68 33.07
C LEU A 162 12.91 17.85 33.69
N ALA A 163 13.12 18.93 32.95
CA ALA A 163 13.72 20.16 33.47
C ALA A 163 12.81 20.87 34.47
N ILE A 164 11.49 20.86 34.26
CA ILE A 164 10.48 21.45 35.16
C ILE A 164 10.24 20.59 36.40
N ALA A 165 10.36 19.27 36.28
CA ALA A 165 10.10 18.32 37.38
C ALA A 165 11.24 18.19 38.40
N LYS A 166 12.38 18.86 38.18
CA LYS A 166 13.51 18.97 39.12
C LYS A 166 13.31 20.15 40.08
#